data_AF-A0A735GF55-F1
#
_entry.id   AF-A0A735GF55-F1
#
_cell.length_a   1.000
_cell.length_b   1.000
_cell.length_c   1.000
_cell.angle_alpha   90.00
_cell.angle_beta   90.00
_cell.angle_gamma   90.00
#
_symmetry.space_group_name_H-M   'P 1'
#
loop_
_entity.id
_entity.type
_entity.pdbx_description
1 polymer ?
#
loop_
_entity_poly.entity_id
_entity_poly.type
_entity_poly.pdbx_seq_one_letter_code
_entity_poly.pdbx_strand_id
1 'polypeptide(L)' 'MSSFYYIQPDLKNDTNASFLNALEIFSNKKQMQVYAIKNPLGENKYNYDRDDILVLLSPGYKITFVSFDVDEEEFND' A
#
# COMPACT_ATOMS: atom_id res chain seq x y z
N MET A 1 0.90 1.07 -23.11
CA MET A 1 1.51 1.94 -22.09
C MET A 1 1.79 1.08 -20.88
N SER A 2 3.04 0.99 -20.44
CA SER A 2 3.39 0.35 -19.16
C SER A 2 3.18 1.38 -18.03
N SER A 3 2.31 1.06 -17.07
CA SER A 3 2.16 1.86 -15.85
C SER A 3 3.31 1.58 -14.90
N PHE A 4 3.85 2.61 -14.25
CA PHE A 4 4.82 2.45 -13.14
C PHE A 4 4.13 2.15 -11.80
N TYR A 5 2.82 1.94 -11.82
CA TYR A 5 2.01 1.69 -10.65
C TYR A 5 1.30 0.35 -10.75
N TYR A 6 1.36 -0.41 -9.67
CA TYR A 6 0.52 -1.57 -9.44
C TYR A 6 -0.24 -1.41 -8.13
N ILE A 7 -1.52 -1.75 -8.16
CA ILE A 7 -2.36 -1.89 -6.99
C ILE A 7 -2.96 -3.29 -6.99
N GLN A 8 -2.88 -3.98 -5.86
CA GLN A 8 -3.57 -5.25 -5.68
C GLN A 8 -5.09 -5.06 -5.85
N PRO A 9 -5.78 -5.98 -6.54
CA PRO A 9 -7.24 -5.95 -6.62
C PRO A 9 -7.88 -5.83 -5.23
N ASP A 10 -8.98 -5.09 -5.16
CA ASP A 10 -9.79 -4.87 -3.95
C ASP A 10 -9.07 -4.16 -2.78
N LEU A 11 -7.84 -3.67 -2.98
CA LEU A 11 -7.12 -2.88 -1.96
C LEU A 11 -7.71 -1.47 -1.78
N LYS A 12 -8.23 -0.88 -2.85
CA LYS A 12 -8.75 0.49 -2.86
C LYS A 12 -10.15 0.54 -2.27
N ASN A 13 -10.35 1.42 -1.29
CA ASN A 13 -11.62 1.72 -0.65
C ASN A 13 -11.78 3.25 -0.49
N ASP A 14 -12.90 3.69 0.07
CA ASP A 14 -13.19 5.13 0.22
C ASP A 14 -12.18 5.84 1.15
N THR A 15 -11.62 5.14 2.12
CA THR A 15 -10.65 5.68 3.08
C THR A 15 -9.29 5.97 2.42
N ASN A 16 -8.79 5.06 1.60
CA ASN A 16 -7.43 5.14 1.04
C ASN A 16 -7.38 5.60 -0.44
N ALA A 17 -8.53 5.80 -1.08
CA ALA A 17 -8.62 6.13 -2.51
C ALA A 17 -7.83 7.38 -2.90
N SER A 18 -7.88 8.43 -2.10
CA SER A 18 -7.18 9.70 -2.36
C SER A 18 -5.66 9.50 -2.36
N PHE A 19 -5.13 8.77 -1.38
CA PHE A 19 -3.73 8.43 -1.26
C PHE A 19 -3.24 7.58 -2.44
N LEU A 20 -3.96 6.50 -2.77
CA LEU A 20 -3.60 5.59 -3.86
C LEU A 20 -3.62 6.27 -5.24
N ASN A 21 -4.59 7.17 -5.47
CA ASN A 21 -4.62 7.99 -6.68
C ASN A 21 -3.40 8.92 -6.78
N ALA A 22 -3.02 9.57 -5.67
CA ALA A 22 -1.85 10.42 -5.64
C ALA A 22 -0.56 9.62 -5.88
N LEU A 23 -0.48 8.39 -5.36
CA LEU A 23 0.63 7.49 -5.55
C LEU A 23 0.79 7.06 -7.02
N GLU A 24 -0.31 6.78 -7.71
CA GLU A 24 -0.33 6.49 -9.15
C GLU A 24 0.19 7.65 -9.99
N ILE A 25 -0.25 8.88 -9.68
CA ILE A 25 0.23 10.07 -10.37
C ILE A 25 1.73 10.26 -10.11
N PHE A 26 2.16 10.06 -8.86
CA PHE A 26 3.55 10.19 -8.44
C PHE A 26 4.47 9.19 -9.15
N SER A 27 4.12 7.90 -9.15
CA SER A 27 4.93 6.82 -9.73
C SER A 27 5.12 7.03 -11.24
N ASN A 28 4.05 7.39 -11.95
CA ASN A 28 4.11 7.67 -13.38
C ASN A 28 4.89 8.95 -13.69
N LYS A 29 4.72 10.02 -12.90
CA LYS A 29 5.49 11.27 -13.06
C LYS A 29 6.98 11.08 -12.81
N LYS A 30 7.34 10.21 -11.86
CA LYS A 30 8.73 9.93 -11.48
C LYS A 30 9.34 8.76 -12.24
N GLN A 31 8.57 8.05 -13.06
CA GLN A 31 8.96 6.78 -13.68
C GLN A 31 9.53 5.79 -12.67
N MET A 32 8.90 5.74 -11.49
CA MET A 32 9.33 4.93 -10.36
C MET A 32 8.34 3.80 -10.19
N GLN A 33 8.81 2.57 -10.29
CA GLN A 33 7.96 1.41 -10.06
C GLN A 33 7.51 1.36 -8.60
N VAL A 34 6.20 1.39 -8.38
CA VAL A 34 5.58 1.31 -7.06
C VAL A 34 4.49 0.24 -7.07
N TYR A 35 4.45 -0.57 -6.02
CA TYR A 35 3.44 -1.59 -5.77
C TYR A 35 2.74 -1.29 -4.45
N ALA A 36 1.40 -1.30 -4.45
CA ALA A 36 0.58 -1.27 -3.25
C ALA A 36 -0.13 -2.61 -3.08
N ILE A 37 0.11 -3.29 -1.95
CA ILE A 37 -0.45 -4.62 -1.64
C ILE A 37 -1.07 -4.63 -0.23
N LYS A 38 -2.05 -5.51 -0.01
CA LYS A 38 -2.78 -5.60 1.28
C LYS A 38 -1.90 -6.15 2.40
N ASN A 39 -1.22 -7.27 2.13
CA ASN A 39 -0.43 -7.98 3.13
C ASN A 39 0.99 -8.26 2.61
N PRO A 40 2.02 -8.23 3.47
CA PRO A 40 3.40 -8.48 3.06
C PRO A 40 3.63 -9.92 2.57
N LEU A 41 2.78 -10.86 2.99
CA LEU A 41 2.82 -12.26 2.61
C LEU A 41 1.52 -12.62 1.88
N GLY A 42 1.62 -13.14 0.66
CA GLY A 42 0.48 -13.63 -0.12
C GLY A 42 -0.03 -15.02 0.31
N GLU A 43 0.57 -15.62 1.34
CA GLU A 43 0.08 -16.88 1.92
C GLU A 43 -1.04 -16.60 2.92
N ASN A 44 -2.22 -17.16 2.67
CA ASN A 44 -3.38 -17.19 3.60
C ASN A 44 -3.11 -18.01 4.89
N LYS A 45 -1.86 -18.37 5.17
CA LYS A 45 -1.48 -19.09 6.39
C LYS A 45 -1.54 -18.18 7.61
N TYR A 46 -1.45 -16.87 7.41
CA TYR A 46 -1.52 -15.86 8.45
C TYR A 46 -2.73 -14.96 8.19
N ASN A 47 -3.68 -14.98 9.12
CA ASN A 47 -4.76 -14.00 9.15
C ASN A 47 -4.24 -12.77 9.88
N TYR A 48 -4.21 -11.65 9.17
CA TYR A 48 -4.00 -10.34 9.77
C TYR A 48 -5.37 -9.78 10.11
N ASP A 49 -5.58 -9.36 11.35
CA ASP A 49 -6.86 -8.79 11.82
C ASP A 49 -7.01 -7.30 11.47
N ARG A 50 -6.32 -6.87 10.40
CA ARG A 50 -6.16 -5.48 9.98
C ARG A 50 -6.40 -5.37 8.49
N ASP A 51 -7.44 -4.65 8.11
CA ASP A 51 -7.80 -4.33 6.73
C ASP A 51 -7.46 -2.88 6.34
N ASP A 52 -7.00 -2.09 7.30
CA ASP A 52 -6.64 -0.68 7.22
C ASP A 52 -5.17 -0.44 6.85
N ILE A 53 -4.36 -1.51 6.77
CA ILE A 53 -2.93 -1.43 6.47
C ILE A 53 -2.69 -1.81 5.01
N LEU A 54 -1.77 -1.09 4.36
CA LEU A 54 -1.16 -1.53 3.12
C LEU A 54 0.36 -1.50 3.18
N VAL A 55 0.98 -2.25 2.29
CA VAL A 55 2.43 -2.29 2.11
C VAL A 55 2.78 -1.65 0.78
N LEU A 56 3.71 -0.69 0.82
CA LEU A 56 4.33 -0.08 -0.35
C LEU A 56 5.69 -0.71 -0.61
N LEU A 57 5.88 -1.12 -1.86
CA LEU A 57 7.14 -1.67 -2.36
C LEU A 57 7.62 -0.84 -3.54
N SER A 58 8.92 -0.50 -3.54
CA SER A 58 9.58 0.09 -4.70
C SER A 58 11.03 -0.42 -4.77
N PRO A 59 11.51 -0.89 -5.95
CA PRO A 59 12.87 -1.37 -6.09
C PRO A 59 13.90 -0.32 -5.69
N GLY A 60 14.86 -0.68 -4.84
CA GLY A 60 15.91 0.23 -4.35
C GLY A 60 15.50 1.10 -3.16
N TYR A 61 14.28 0.94 -2.63
CA TYR A 61 13.78 1.66 -1.46
C TYR A 61 13.40 0.71 -0.32
N LYS A 62 13.17 1.28 0.86
CA LYS A 62 12.66 0.55 2.03
C LYS A 62 11.22 0.10 1.79
N ILE A 63 10.85 -1.01 2.42
CA ILE A 63 9.45 -1.44 2.54
C ILE A 63 8.76 -0.50 3.52
N THR A 64 7.58 0.00 3.15
CA THR A 64 6.81 0.93 3.99
C THR A 64 5.44 0.34 4.28
N PHE A 65 5.06 0.33 5.56
CA PHE A 65 3.71 0.02 6.01
C PHE A 65 2.96 1.34 6.22
N VAL A 66 1.74 1.41 5.71
CA VAL A 66 0.86 2.57 5.84
C VAL A 66 -0.44 2.08 6.44
N SER A 67 -0.76 2.53 7.66
CA SER A 67 -2.08 2.40 8.24
C SER A 67 -2.90 3.65 7.90
N PHE A 68 -4.18 3.43 7.64
CA PHE A 68 -5.19 4.49 7.50
C PHE A 68 -6.10 4.58 8.73
N ASP A 69 -5.77 3.86 9.80
CA ASP A 69 -6.42 4.01 11.10
C ASP A 69 -5.84 5.24 11.84
N VAL A 70 -6.65 5.79 12.73
CA VAL A 70 -6.37 7.03 13.48
C VAL A 70 -5.81 6.71 14.87
N ASP A 71 -5.81 5.45 15.29
CA ASP A 71 -5.39 5.06 16.64
C ASP A 71 -3.87 4.89 16.73
N GLU A 72 -3.17 6.00 17.01
CA GLU A 72 -1.71 6.03 17.19
C GLU A 72 -1.22 5.15 18.35
N GLU A 73 -2.09 4.80 19.31
CA GLU A 73 -1.72 3.99 20.47
C GLU A 73 -1.34 2.55 20.07
N GLU A 74 -1.96 1.99 19.03
CA GLU A 74 -1.71 0.62 18.58
C GLU A 74 -0.35 0.42 17.89
N PHE A 75 0.36 1.50 17.52
CA PHE A 75 1.71 1.42 16.96
C PHE A 75 2.82 1.44 18.02
N ASN A 76 2.48 1.71 19.30
CA ASN A 76 3.45 1.90 20.38
C ASN A 76 3.68 0.67 21.28
N ASP A 77 2.95 -0.44 21.06
CA ASP A 77 3.16 -1.75 21.70
C ASP A 77 3.84 -2.76 20.75
#